data_AF-A0A5A9FIF4-F1
#
_entry.id   AF-A0A5A9FIF4-F1
#
_cell.length_a   1.000
_cell.length_b   1.000
_cell.length_c   1.000
_cell.angle_alpha   90.00
_cell.angle_beta   90.00
_cell.angle_gamma   90.00
#
_symmetry.space_group_name_H-M   'P 1'
#
loop_
_entity.id
_entity.type
_entity.pdbx_description
1 polymer ?
#
loop_
_entity_poly.entity_id
_entity_poly.type
_entity_poly.pdbx_seq_one_letter_code
_entity_poly.pdbx_strand_id
1 'polypeptide(L)'
;MDSIDAPDRYVSFKGIDCDGNSRRIIDRLYMHIDDPAKTNAFWERFRAKLAVAEDPLKRQADGLCLLCANIYYIADLFEEHDDEDGLAMLRQLEDECC
;
A
#
# COMPACT_ATOMS: atom_id res chain seq x y z
N MET A 1 -8.29 -33.73 -6.79
CA MET A 1 -8.55 -32.66 -7.77
C MET A 1 -8.54 -31.38 -6.96
N ASP A 2 -7.34 -30.92 -6.60
CA ASP A 2 -7.20 -29.67 -5.86
C ASP A 2 -7.73 -28.57 -6.77
N SER A 3 -8.85 -27.97 -6.36
CA SER A 3 -9.32 -26.76 -6.99
C SER A 3 -8.19 -25.74 -6.85
N ILE A 4 -7.88 -25.02 -7.92
CA ILE A 4 -7.01 -23.85 -7.86
C ILE A 4 -7.70 -22.91 -6.87
N ASP A 5 -7.25 -22.91 -5.61
CA ASP A 5 -7.82 -22.11 -4.53
C ASP A 5 -7.71 -20.65 -4.98
N ALA A 6 -8.86 -20.05 -5.30
CA ALA A 6 -8.93 -18.61 -5.35
C ALA A 6 -8.51 -18.08 -3.97
N PRO A 7 -7.72 -17.00 -3.90
CA PRO A 7 -7.35 -16.41 -2.61
C PRO A 7 -8.62 -16.13 -1.80
N ASP A 8 -8.68 -16.67 -0.58
CA ASP A 8 -9.84 -16.56 0.30
C ASP A 8 -9.41 -16.07 1.68
N ARG A 9 -9.41 -14.74 1.86
CA ARG A 9 -9.10 -14.08 3.14
C ARG A 9 -9.95 -14.57 4.32
N TYR A 10 -11.15 -15.09 4.07
CA TYR A 10 -12.10 -15.49 5.09
C TYR A 10 -11.91 -16.94 5.54
N VAL A 11 -11.14 -17.73 4.77
CA VAL A 11 -10.73 -19.10 5.14
C VAL A 11 -9.25 -19.15 5.52
N SER A 12 -8.36 -18.56 4.70
CA SER A 12 -6.93 -18.43 5.01
C SER A 12 -6.23 -17.39 4.14
N PHE A 13 -5.21 -16.71 4.67
CA PHE A 13 -4.34 -15.83 3.89
C PHE A 13 -3.39 -16.59 2.92
N LYS A 14 -3.58 -17.89 2.74
CA LYS A 14 -2.71 -18.71 1.90
C LYS A 14 -2.85 -18.30 0.44
N GLY A 15 -1.74 -17.94 -0.18
CA GLY A 15 -1.71 -17.47 -1.58
C GLY A 15 -1.84 -15.96 -1.75
N ILE A 16 -1.97 -15.20 -0.65
CA ILE A 16 -1.98 -13.74 -0.66
C ILE A 16 -0.58 -13.21 -0.30
N ASP A 17 -0.01 -12.36 -1.15
CA ASP A 17 1.30 -11.72 -0.95
C ASP A 17 1.13 -10.26 -0.52
N CYS A 18 0.71 -10.03 0.73
CA CYS A 18 0.50 -8.68 1.25
C CYS A 18 1.79 -7.85 1.31
N ASP A 19 2.92 -8.48 1.63
CA ASP A 19 4.21 -7.79 1.72
C ASP A 19 4.69 -7.36 0.32
N GLY A 20 4.58 -8.23 -0.68
CA GLY A 20 4.90 -7.88 -2.07
C GLY A 20 3.96 -6.82 -2.63
N ASN A 21 2.66 -6.95 -2.41
CA ASN A 21 1.66 -5.98 -2.88
C ASN A 21 1.85 -4.61 -2.22
N SER A 22 2.10 -4.56 -0.91
CA SER A 22 2.37 -3.31 -0.20
C SER A 22 3.62 -2.60 -0.70
N ARG A 23 4.73 -3.32 -0.94
CA ARG A 23 5.95 -2.74 -1.53
C ARG A 23 5.70 -2.12 -2.90
N ARG A 24 4.95 -2.79 -3.78
CA ARG A 24 4.62 -2.27 -5.12
C ARG A 24 3.80 -0.99 -5.05
N ILE A 25 2.86 -0.90 -4.10
CA ILE A 25 2.05 0.31 -3.89
C ILE A 25 2.92 1.44 -3.33
N ILE A 26 3.83 1.15 -2.40
CA ILE A 26 4.79 2.13 -1.87
C ILE A 26 5.68 2.69 -3.00
N ASP A 27 6.18 1.83 -3.88
CA ASP A 27 6.98 2.25 -5.04
C ASP A 27 6.17 3.16 -5.98
N ARG A 28 4.90 2.81 -6.26
CA ARG A 28 4.00 3.64 -7.08
C ARG A 28 3.67 4.97 -6.41
N LEU A 29 3.45 4.96 -5.10
CA LEU A 29 3.26 6.17 -4.31
C LEU A 29 4.46 7.12 -4.43
N TYR A 30 5.69 6.60 -4.33
CA TYR A 30 6.89 7.41 -4.51
C TYR A 30 6.99 8.06 -5.88
N MET A 31 6.51 7.42 -6.96
CA MET A 31 6.46 8.05 -8.29
C MET A 31 5.65 9.35 -8.33
N HIS A 32 4.68 9.52 -7.41
CA HIS A 32 3.92 10.76 -7.30
C HIS A 32 4.55 11.72 -6.28
N ILE A 33 4.78 11.27 -5.05
CA ILE A 33 5.20 12.16 -3.97
C ILE A 33 6.67 12.59 -4.03
N ASP A 34 7.48 12.01 -4.93
CA ASP A 34 8.82 12.51 -5.27
C ASP A 34 8.79 13.79 -6.13
N ASP A 35 7.66 14.07 -6.79
CA ASP A 35 7.47 15.32 -7.51
C ASP A 35 7.10 16.45 -6.51
N PRO A 36 7.91 17.52 -6.39
CA PRO A 36 7.61 18.65 -5.52
C PRO A 36 6.28 19.35 -5.84
N ALA A 37 5.75 19.20 -7.05
CA ALA A 37 4.45 19.74 -7.44
C ALA A 37 3.27 18.91 -6.94
N LYS A 38 3.50 17.65 -6.54
CA LYS A 38 2.48 16.67 -6.11
C LYS A 38 2.59 16.30 -4.63
N THR A 39 3.63 16.76 -3.94
CA THR A 39 3.84 16.49 -2.52
C THR A 39 3.33 17.63 -1.64
N ASN A 40 3.18 17.33 -0.35
CA ASN A 40 2.85 18.31 0.68
C ASN A 40 3.41 17.86 2.04
N ALA A 41 3.22 18.67 3.08
CA ALA A 41 3.74 18.37 4.42
C ALA A 41 3.24 17.04 5.01
N PHE A 42 2.06 16.54 4.58
CA PHE A 42 1.58 15.23 4.97
C PHE A 42 2.40 14.13 4.30
N TRP A 43 2.61 14.19 2.99
CA TRP A 43 3.39 13.20 2.23
C TRP A 43 4.86 13.15 2.66
N GLU A 44 5.47 14.28 3.01
CA GLU A 44 6.82 14.32 3.58
C GLU A 44 6.91 13.56 4.91
N ARG A 45 5.91 13.72 5.78
CA ARG A 45 5.85 12.98 7.05
C ARG A 45 5.55 11.50 6.82
N PHE A 46 4.74 11.17 5.82
CA PHE A 46 4.41 9.80 5.46
C PHE A 46 5.65 9.06 4.94
N ARG A 47 6.42 9.68 4.04
CA ARG A 47 7.74 9.19 3.58
C ARG A 47 8.69 8.94 4.74
N ALA A 48 8.77 9.86 5.71
CA ALA A 48 9.63 9.68 6.88
C ALA A 48 9.23 8.46 7.74
N LYS A 49 7.93 8.13 7.81
CA LYS A 49 7.44 6.91 8.48
C LYS A 49 7.79 5.66 7.69
N LEU A 50 7.59 5.67 6.37
CA LEU A 50 7.95 4.54 5.50
C LEU A 50 9.45 4.23 5.57
N ALA A 51 10.32 5.24 5.61
CA ALA A 51 11.76 5.07 5.71
C ALA A 51 12.24 4.32 6.96
N VAL A 52 11.42 4.27 8.02
CA VAL A 52 11.73 3.53 9.26
C VAL A 52 10.84 2.30 9.46
N ALA A 53 9.89 2.05 8.55
CA ALA A 53 8.93 0.95 8.62
C ALA A 53 9.57 -0.43 8.37
N GLU A 54 10.73 -0.47 7.71
CA GLU A 54 11.48 -1.71 7.45
C GLU A 54 12.33 -2.19 8.64
N ASP A 55 12.36 -1.46 9.75
CA ASP A 55 13.14 -1.81 10.94
C ASP A 55 12.28 -2.61 11.94
N PRO A 56 12.34 -3.96 11.93
CA PRO A 56 11.49 -4.81 12.77
C PRO A 56 11.82 -4.68 14.26
N LEU A 57 12.95 -4.06 14.61
CA LEU A 57 13.35 -3.83 16.00
C LEU A 57 12.71 -2.56 16.58
N LYS A 58 12.17 -1.69 15.72
CA LYS A 58 11.38 -0.54 16.15
C LYS A 58 9.93 -0.96 16.34
N ARG A 59 9.34 -0.62 17.49
CA ARG A 59 7.89 -0.77 17.74
C ARG A 59 7.11 0.32 16.98
N GLN A 60 7.09 0.24 15.66
CA GLN A 60 6.41 1.18 14.76
C GLN A 60 5.57 0.41 13.74
N ALA A 61 4.67 1.11 13.06
CA ALA A 61 3.86 0.54 12.00
C ALA A 61 4.74 0.19 10.79
N ASP A 62 4.55 -1.02 10.24
CA ASP A 62 5.19 -1.46 9.00
C ASP A 62 4.52 -0.81 7.77
N GLY A 63 5.06 -1.10 6.58
CA GLY A 63 4.56 -0.54 5.33
C GLY A 63 3.09 -0.87 5.08
N LEU A 64 2.69 -2.13 5.28
CA LEU A 64 1.30 -2.56 5.10
C LEU A 64 0.35 -1.82 6.04
N CYS A 65 0.70 -1.71 7.31
CA CYS A 65 -0.09 -0.98 8.30
C CYS A 65 -0.23 0.51 7.94
N LEU A 66 0.86 1.14 7.47
CA LEU A 66 0.82 2.54 7.02
C LEU A 66 -0.08 2.73 5.79
N LEU A 67 -0.05 1.80 4.82
CA LEU A 67 -0.94 1.82 3.67
C LEU A 67 -2.40 1.64 4.07
N CYS A 68 -2.75 0.56 4.78
CA CYS A 68 -4.14 0.30 5.20
C CYS A 68 -4.70 1.48 6.03
N ALA A 69 -3.89 2.08 6.91
CA ALA A 69 -4.33 3.21 7.74
C ALA A 69 -4.52 4.53 6.97
N ASN A 70 -3.97 4.66 5.77
CA ASN A 70 -4.01 5.90 4.97
C ASN A 70 -4.57 5.66 3.56
N ILE A 71 -5.27 4.54 3.35
CA ILE A 71 -5.67 4.07 2.03
C ILE A 71 -6.49 5.11 1.25
N TYR A 72 -7.40 5.82 1.93
CA TYR A 72 -8.19 6.89 1.32
C TYR A 72 -7.33 8.05 0.81
N TYR A 73 -6.32 8.48 1.56
CA TYR A 73 -5.44 9.56 1.10
C TYR A 73 -4.57 9.14 -0.09
N ILE A 74 -4.20 7.87 -0.14
CA ILE A 74 -3.43 7.33 -1.27
C ILE A 74 -4.34 7.20 -2.50
N ALA A 75 -5.59 6.77 -2.31
CA ALA A 75 -6.59 6.76 -3.38
C ALA A 75 -6.85 8.17 -3.92
N ASP A 76 -7.07 9.16 -3.05
CA ASP A 76 -7.25 10.57 -3.47
C ASP A 76 -6.08 11.08 -4.32
N LEU A 77 -4.83 10.76 -3.92
CA LEU A 77 -3.63 11.15 -4.69
C LEU A 77 -3.59 10.46 -6.06
N PHE A 78 -3.94 9.18 -6.13
CA PHE A 78 -3.99 8.47 -7.40
C PHE A 78 -5.13 8.97 -8.29
N GLU A 79 -6.30 9.30 -7.74
CA GLU A 79 -7.40 9.93 -8.47
C GLU A 79 -7.02 11.31 -9.00
N GLU A 80 -6.36 12.16 -8.20
CA GLU A 80 -5.90 13.49 -8.62
C GLU A 80 -4.92 13.44 -9.81
N HIS A 81 -4.22 12.32 -9.98
CA HIS A 81 -3.22 12.13 -11.02
C HIS A 81 -3.59 11.08 -12.06
N ASP A 82 -4.87 10.70 -12.14
CA ASP A 82 -5.41 9.73 -13.10
C ASP A 82 -4.64 8.38 -13.11
N ASP A 83 -4.16 7.94 -11.94
CA ASP A 83 -3.40 6.69 -11.79
C ASP A 83 -4.32 5.48 -11.56
N GLU A 84 -4.97 5.04 -12.64
CA GLU A 84 -5.89 3.90 -12.61
C GLU A 84 -5.21 2.59 -12.15
N ASP A 85 -3.94 2.38 -12.51
CA ASP A 85 -3.18 1.20 -12.07
C ASP A 85 -2.99 1.23 -10.55
N GLY A 86 -2.63 2.38 -10.00
CA GLY A 86 -2.47 2.58 -8.56
C GLY A 86 -3.78 2.30 -7.81
N LEU A 87 -4.90 2.80 -8.34
CA LEU A 87 -6.23 2.54 -7.78
C LEU A 87 -6.60 1.06 -7.83
N ALA A 88 -6.28 0.35 -8.92
CA ALA A 88 -6.50 -1.08 -9.02
C ALA A 88 -5.66 -1.87 -7.99
N MET A 89 -4.40 -1.47 -7.78
CA MET A 89 -3.54 -2.07 -6.74
C MET A 89 -4.10 -1.82 -5.33
N LEU A 90 -4.61 -0.62 -5.04
CA LEU A 90 -5.22 -0.32 -3.73
C LEU A 90 -6.46 -1.16 -3.48
N ARG A 91 -7.34 -1.33 -4.48
CA ARG A 91 -8.53 -2.18 -4.36
C ARG A 91 -8.14 -3.63 -4.06
N GLN A 92 -7.13 -4.15 -4.75
CA GLN A 92 -6.61 -5.49 -4.46
C GLN A 92 -6.08 -5.59 -3.02
N LEU A 93 -5.31 -4.60 -2.56
CA LEU A 93 -4.78 -4.58 -1.19
C LEU A 93 -5.91 -4.54 -0.15
N GLU A 94 -6.94 -3.73 -0.39
CA GLU A 94 -8.11 -3.62 0.49
C GLU A 94 -8.96 -4.90 0.51
N ASP A 95 -9.08 -5.59 -0.63
CA ASP A 95 -9.82 -6.83 -0.71
C ASP A 95 -9.06 -7.99 -0.05
N GLU A 96 -7.73 -8.03 -0.17
CA GLU A 96 -6.90 -9.18 0.21
C GLU A 96 -6.22 -9.05 1.59
N CYS A 97 -5.84 -7.84 2.01
CA CYS A 97 -4.88 -7.61 3.10
C CYS A 97 -5.34 -6.63 4.18
N CYS A 98 -6.23 -5.69 3.84
CA CYS A 98 -7.08 -4.97 4.77
C CYS A 98 -8.50 -5.61 4.69
#